data_AF-A0A7X7LCL4-F1
#
_entry.id   AF-A0A7X7LCL4-F1
#
_cell.length_a   1.000
_cell.length_b   1.000
_cell.length_c   1.000
_cell.angle_alpha   90.00
_cell.angle_beta   90.00
_cell.angle_gamma   90.00
#
_symmetry.space_group_name_H-M   'P 1'
#
loop_
_entity.id
_entity.type
_entity.pdbx_description
1 polymer ?
#
loop_
_entity_poly.entity_id
_entity_poly.type
_entity_poly.pdbx_seq_one_letter_code
_entity_poly.pdbx_strand_id
1 'polypeptide(L)'
;MARRSKGGCFTLIEILVAIAVLGLLMGSLMVVFTQTTAIVQSTTEKAEMIQNIRTTIEQLHRELSQSIINNNRPDGEQVYFEIKQLSKDQSVLRFGCTTERGLAEIGYQVRPSDGGWQNYELWRLYRTRNMWNYTEPGWPALDFSSPDCEPFAFSIVSFRVWFWSPQRERWIYNDWESIDRNAMPQKIKIEIRAMTRSDGKAARNIKDLSGVTKMEKFETEINLPQSR
;
A
#
# COMPACT_ATOMS: atom_id res chain seq x y z
N MET A 1 64.26 29.49 -38.40
CA MET A 1 64.21 30.20 -37.10
C MET A 1 63.40 29.37 -36.12
N ALA A 2 64.06 28.67 -35.18
CA ALA A 2 63.40 27.84 -34.18
C ALA A 2 63.23 28.63 -32.87
N ARG A 3 61.98 28.89 -32.45
CA ARG A 3 61.67 29.45 -31.13
C ARG A 3 62.01 28.41 -30.06
N ARG A 4 63.08 28.63 -29.28
CA ARG A 4 63.36 27.88 -28.05
C ARG A 4 62.25 28.19 -27.03
N SER A 5 61.37 27.23 -26.76
CA SER A 5 60.48 27.28 -25.61
C SER A 5 61.30 27.14 -24.33
N LYS A 6 61.30 28.15 -23.47
CA LYS A 6 61.85 28.05 -22.11
C LYS A 6 60.99 27.03 -21.34
N GLY A 7 61.52 25.84 -21.09
CA GLY A 7 60.91 24.88 -20.18
C GLY A 7 60.98 25.41 -18.76
N GLY A 8 59.87 25.91 -18.24
CA GLY A 8 59.75 26.27 -16.83
C GLY A 8 59.70 25.00 -15.98
N CYS A 9 60.67 24.82 -15.08
CA CYS A 9 60.55 23.83 -14.01
C CYS A 9 59.46 24.30 -13.05
N PHE A 10 58.42 23.48 -12.85
CA PHE A 10 57.40 23.74 -11.84
C PHE A 10 58.01 23.74 -10.44
N THR A 11 57.60 24.70 -9.61
CA THR A 11 58.02 24.72 -8.21
C THR A 11 57.24 23.65 -7.43
N LEU A 12 57.87 23.04 -6.42
CA LEU A 12 57.22 22.04 -5.55
C LEU A 12 55.95 22.61 -4.88
N ILE A 13 55.93 23.92 -4.63
CA ILE A 13 54.80 24.66 -4.07
C ILE A 13 53.62 24.69 -5.04
N GLU A 14 53.84 24.95 -6.33
CA GLU A 14 52.76 24.94 -7.34
C GLU A 14 52.10 23.56 -7.45
N ILE A 15 52.90 22.48 -7.40
CA ILE A 15 52.36 21.11 -7.42
C ILE A 15 51.49 20.86 -6.19
N LEU A 16 51.92 21.30 -5.01
CA LEU A 16 51.18 21.12 -3.77
C LEU A 16 49.86 21.92 -3.77
N VAL A 17 49.89 23.15 -4.30
CA VAL A 17 48.68 23.97 -4.49
C VAL A 17 47.74 23.33 -5.50
N ALA A 18 48.25 22.82 -6.62
CA ALA A 18 47.42 22.15 -7.63
C ALA A 18 46.74 20.90 -7.07
N ILE A 19 47.45 20.09 -6.26
CA ILE A 19 46.87 18.92 -5.59
C ILE A 19 45.82 19.35 -4.56
N ALA A 20 46.06 20.41 -3.80
CA ALA A 20 45.08 20.91 -2.83
C ALA A 20 43.79 21.41 -3.51
N VAL A 21 43.92 22.18 -4.60
CA VAL A 21 42.77 22.64 -5.40
C VAL A 21 42.02 21.45 -6.01
N LEU A 22 42.74 20.48 -6.57
CA LEU A 22 42.14 19.26 -7.11
C LEU A 22 41.39 18.47 -6.04
N GLY A 23 41.96 18.34 -4.84
CA GLY A 23 41.31 17.68 -3.71
C GLY A 23 40.02 18.38 -3.28
N LEU A 24 40.02 19.70 -3.20
CA LEU A 24 38.81 20.49 -2.90
C LEU A 24 37.74 20.32 -3.99
N LEU A 25 38.14 20.36 -5.26
CA LEU A 25 37.21 20.15 -6.38
C LEU A 25 36.61 18.75 -6.36
N MET A 26 37.43 17.70 -6.21
CA MET A 26 36.95 16.32 -6.12
C MET A 26 36.06 16.09 -4.91
N GLY A 27 36.40 16.67 -3.75
CA GLY A 27 35.56 16.63 -2.56
C GLY A 27 34.19 17.26 -2.80
N SER A 28 34.15 18.45 -3.43
CA SER A 28 32.90 19.11 -3.75
C SER A 28 32.03 18.31 -4.74
N LEU A 29 32.65 17.72 -5.78
CA LEU A 29 31.96 16.87 -6.74
C LEU A 29 31.37 15.62 -6.08
N MET A 30 32.10 15.01 -5.15
CA MET A 30 31.62 13.83 -4.42
C MET A 30 30.38 14.15 -3.56
N VAL A 31 30.37 15.32 -2.91
CA VAL A 31 29.21 15.79 -2.14
C VAL A 31 28.00 16.01 -3.05
N VAL A 32 28.19 16.68 -4.19
CA VAL A 32 27.09 16.91 -5.15
C VAL A 32 26.55 15.59 -5.71
N PHE A 33 27.44 14.66 -6.05
CA PHE A 33 27.06 13.37 -6.61
C PHE A 33 26.29 12.51 -5.60
N THR A 34 26.74 12.46 -4.34
CA THR A 34 26.07 11.70 -3.28
C THR A 34 24.69 12.27 -2.96
N GLN A 35 24.56 13.60 -2.88
CA GLN A 35 23.25 14.26 -2.71
C GLN A 35 22.32 13.99 -3.89
N THR A 36 22.82 14.12 -5.13
CA THR A 36 22.04 13.86 -6.34
C THR A 36 21.53 12.42 -6.38
N THR A 37 22.40 11.46 -6.07
CA THR A 37 22.04 10.03 -6.03
C THR A 37 20.96 9.76 -4.99
N ALA A 38 21.06 10.35 -3.80
CA ALA A 38 20.05 10.21 -2.75
C ALA A 38 18.69 10.80 -3.15
N ILE A 39 18.68 11.96 -3.83
CA ILE A 39 17.46 12.59 -4.35
C ILE A 39 16.82 11.72 -5.43
N VAL A 40 17.62 11.22 -6.38
CA VAL A 40 17.13 10.34 -7.44
C VAL A 40 16.53 9.07 -6.85
N GLN A 41 17.24 8.42 -5.92
CA GLN A 41 16.75 7.19 -5.28
C GLN A 41 15.42 7.42 -4.54
N SER A 42 15.33 8.46 -3.72
CA SER A 42 14.09 8.77 -2.98
C SER A 42 12.92 9.15 -3.92
N THR A 43 13.21 9.82 -5.03
CA THR A 43 12.21 10.14 -6.06
C THR A 43 11.71 8.89 -6.76
N THR A 44 12.61 7.97 -7.13
CA THR A 44 12.26 6.69 -7.75
C THR A 44 11.41 5.83 -6.81
N GLU A 45 11.81 5.69 -5.54
CA GLU A 45 11.04 4.95 -4.53
C GLU A 45 9.62 5.52 -4.36
N LYS A 46 9.49 6.85 -4.37
CA LYS A 46 8.17 7.51 -4.29
C LYS A 46 7.32 7.26 -5.54
N ALA A 47 7.92 7.32 -6.72
CA ALA A 47 7.23 7.05 -7.98
C ALA A 47 6.72 5.60 -8.05
N GLU A 48 7.55 4.62 -7.66
CA GLU A 48 7.17 3.21 -7.57
C GLU A 48 6.02 2.99 -6.59
N MET A 49 6.08 3.61 -5.40
CA MET A 49 5.01 3.54 -4.41
C MET A 49 3.68 4.08 -4.97
N ILE A 50 3.69 5.25 -5.62
CA ILE A 50 2.47 5.85 -6.22
C ILE A 50 1.90 4.93 -7.30
N GLN A 51 2.76 4.38 -8.17
CA GLN A 51 2.34 3.48 -9.24
C GLN A 51 1.73 2.18 -8.69
N ASN A 52 2.34 1.62 -7.63
CA ASN A 52 1.82 0.46 -6.93
C ASN A 52 0.41 0.74 -6.36
N ILE A 53 0.25 1.83 -5.60
CA ILE A 53 -1.04 2.20 -4.99
C ILE A 53 -2.12 2.48 -6.03
N ARG A 54 -1.77 3.15 -7.12
CA ARG A 54 -2.71 3.37 -8.22
C ARG A 54 -3.22 2.05 -8.79
N THR A 55 -2.32 1.11 -9.06
CA THR A 55 -2.67 -0.23 -9.56
C THR A 55 -3.56 -0.98 -8.56
N THR A 56 -3.24 -0.89 -7.27
CA THR A 56 -4.04 -1.44 -6.16
C THR A 56 -5.47 -0.87 -6.15
N ILE A 57 -5.61 0.46 -6.24
CA ILE A 57 -6.91 1.15 -6.23
C ILE A 57 -7.74 0.76 -7.46
N GLU A 58 -7.12 0.72 -8.65
CA GLU A 58 -7.80 0.34 -9.89
C GLU A 58 -8.31 -1.10 -9.84
N GLN A 59 -7.53 -2.02 -9.27
CA GLN A 59 -7.94 -3.41 -9.09
C GLN A 59 -9.04 -3.55 -8.02
N LEU A 60 -8.91 -2.89 -6.87
CA LEU A 60 -9.95 -2.81 -5.85
C LEU A 60 -11.27 -2.33 -6.45
N HIS A 61 -11.21 -1.25 -7.24
CA HIS A 61 -12.37 -0.71 -7.93
C HIS A 61 -12.99 -1.73 -8.88
N ARG A 62 -12.20 -2.43 -9.71
CA ARG A 62 -12.71 -3.49 -10.60
C ARG A 62 -13.43 -4.59 -9.82
N GLU A 63 -12.81 -5.11 -8.78
CA GLU A 63 -13.36 -6.23 -8.01
C GLU A 63 -14.62 -5.83 -7.23
N LEU A 64 -14.61 -4.64 -6.61
CA LEU A 64 -15.76 -4.11 -5.89
C LEU A 64 -16.91 -3.73 -6.82
N SER A 65 -16.61 -3.34 -8.06
CA SER A 65 -17.67 -3.10 -9.06
C SER A 65 -18.40 -4.39 -9.45
N GLN A 66 -17.78 -5.55 -9.23
CA GLN A 66 -18.33 -6.88 -9.46
C GLN A 66 -18.82 -7.55 -8.17
N SER A 67 -18.87 -6.81 -7.06
CA SER A 67 -19.32 -7.36 -5.78
C SER A 67 -20.80 -7.73 -5.86
N ILE A 68 -21.17 -8.85 -5.27
CA ILE A 68 -22.56 -9.27 -5.16
C ILE A 68 -22.86 -9.68 -3.72
N ILE A 69 -24.14 -9.79 -3.40
CA ILE A 69 -24.62 -10.53 -2.22
C ILE A 69 -25.47 -11.68 -2.75
N ASN A 70 -25.28 -12.87 -2.20
CA ASN A 70 -26.15 -14.01 -2.45
C ASN A 70 -26.37 -14.78 -1.15
N ASN A 71 -27.55 -14.59 -0.57
CA ASN A 71 -27.97 -15.23 0.67
C ASN A 71 -28.78 -16.52 0.44
N ASN A 72 -29.05 -16.89 -0.81
CA ASN A 72 -29.99 -17.95 -1.18
C ASN A 72 -29.31 -19.20 -1.76
N ARG A 73 -28.12 -19.54 -1.30
CA ARG A 73 -27.41 -20.72 -1.82
C ARG A 73 -27.85 -22.01 -1.10
N PRO A 74 -28.19 -23.08 -1.85
CA PRO A 74 -28.64 -24.36 -1.27
C PRO A 74 -27.57 -25.04 -0.40
N ASP A 75 -26.31 -24.74 -0.69
CA ASP A 75 -25.14 -25.45 -0.15
C ASP A 75 -24.67 -24.87 1.20
N GLY A 76 -25.37 -23.86 1.73
CA GLY A 76 -24.98 -23.12 2.94
C GLY A 76 -23.89 -22.06 2.73
N GLU A 77 -23.18 -22.09 1.60
CA GLU A 77 -22.19 -21.07 1.23
C GLU A 77 -22.89 -19.75 0.88
N GLN A 78 -22.76 -18.71 1.72
CA GLN A 78 -23.32 -17.39 1.40
C GLN A 78 -22.26 -16.45 0.83
N VAL A 79 -22.67 -15.62 -0.13
CA VAL A 79 -21.83 -14.52 -0.63
C VAL A 79 -22.28 -13.25 0.07
N TYR A 80 -21.34 -12.61 0.76
CA TYR A 80 -21.62 -11.49 1.64
C TYR A 80 -20.66 -10.33 1.37
N PHE A 81 -20.92 -9.21 2.02
CA PHE A 81 -20.10 -8.01 2.03
C PHE A 81 -19.87 -7.61 3.48
N GLU A 82 -18.61 -7.47 3.85
CA GLU A 82 -18.19 -7.20 5.21
C GLU A 82 -17.08 -6.15 5.26
N ILE A 83 -17.26 -5.21 6.19
CA ILE A 83 -16.23 -4.28 6.64
C ILE A 83 -16.08 -4.51 8.13
N LYS A 84 -14.86 -4.79 8.59
CA LYS A 84 -14.55 -4.85 10.02
C LYS A 84 -13.41 -3.93 10.39
N GLN A 85 -13.52 -3.31 11.55
CA GLN A 85 -12.48 -2.46 12.12
C GLN A 85 -11.64 -3.26 13.11
N LEU A 86 -10.35 -3.38 12.82
CA LEU A 86 -9.41 -4.05 13.72
C LEU A 86 -8.77 -3.05 14.68
N SER A 87 -8.50 -1.84 14.19
CA SER A 87 -7.94 -0.74 14.96
C SER A 87 -8.30 0.59 14.32
N LYS A 88 -7.81 1.70 14.89
CA LYS A 88 -8.02 3.06 14.35
C LYS A 88 -7.54 3.23 12.90
N ASP A 89 -6.51 2.48 12.51
CA ASP A 89 -5.81 2.62 11.23
C ASP A 89 -5.88 1.37 10.36
N GLN A 90 -6.64 0.35 10.79
CA GLN A 90 -6.75 -0.92 10.06
C GLN A 90 -8.19 -1.41 10.03
N SER A 91 -8.64 -1.68 8.81
CA SER A 91 -9.88 -2.34 8.48
C SER A 91 -9.60 -3.65 7.73
N VAL A 92 -10.59 -4.52 7.73
CA VAL A 92 -10.69 -5.67 6.83
C VAL A 92 -11.88 -5.43 5.95
N LEU A 93 -11.72 -5.71 4.66
CA LEU A 93 -12.80 -5.69 3.68
C LEU A 93 -12.91 -7.08 3.07
N ARG A 94 -14.07 -7.69 3.14
CA ARG A 94 -14.38 -8.97 2.47
C ARG A 94 -15.65 -8.81 1.65
N PHE A 95 -15.65 -9.39 0.47
CA PHE A 95 -16.83 -9.42 -0.36
C PHE A 95 -16.74 -10.59 -1.33
N GLY A 96 -17.88 -11.15 -1.71
CA GLY A 96 -17.90 -12.00 -2.89
C GLY A 96 -18.12 -11.20 -4.16
N CYS A 97 -17.53 -11.66 -5.24
CA CYS A 97 -17.65 -11.07 -6.55
C CYS A 97 -17.83 -12.15 -7.63
N THR A 98 -18.39 -11.75 -8.76
CA THR A 98 -18.45 -12.60 -9.95
C THR A 98 -17.18 -12.46 -10.76
N THR A 99 -16.45 -13.55 -10.96
CA THR A 99 -15.27 -13.63 -11.84
C THR A 99 -15.59 -14.46 -13.08
N GLU A 100 -14.70 -14.45 -14.08
CA GLU A 100 -14.82 -15.31 -15.27
C GLU A 100 -14.88 -16.81 -14.92
N ARG A 101 -14.30 -17.21 -13.79
CA ARG A 101 -14.27 -18.61 -13.32
C ARG A 101 -15.44 -18.96 -12.41
N GLY A 102 -16.38 -18.04 -12.21
CA GLY A 102 -17.51 -18.18 -11.28
C GLY A 102 -17.38 -17.26 -10.07
N LEU A 103 -18.06 -17.62 -8.99
CA LEU A 103 -18.05 -16.83 -7.76
C LEU A 103 -16.72 -16.99 -7.03
N ALA A 104 -16.18 -15.86 -6.60
CA ALA A 104 -15.00 -15.80 -5.76
C ALA A 104 -15.28 -14.95 -4.53
N GLU A 105 -14.61 -15.28 -3.45
CA GLU A 105 -14.51 -14.47 -2.26
C GLU A 105 -13.16 -13.73 -2.28
N ILE A 106 -13.22 -12.42 -2.07
CA ILE A 106 -12.05 -11.55 -2.03
C ILE A 106 -11.99 -10.87 -0.66
N GLY A 107 -10.79 -10.80 -0.11
CA GLY A 107 -10.52 -10.13 1.15
C GLY A 107 -9.28 -9.24 1.08
N TYR A 108 -9.28 -8.16 1.85
CA TYR A 108 -8.17 -7.22 1.96
C TYR A 108 -7.85 -6.92 3.41
N GLN A 109 -6.56 -7.01 3.77
CA GLN A 109 -6.07 -6.68 5.10
C GLN A 109 -4.61 -6.23 5.06
N VAL A 110 -4.25 -5.23 5.87
CA VAL A 110 -2.85 -4.85 6.07
C VAL A 110 -2.19 -5.75 7.12
N ARG A 111 -1.00 -6.28 6.79
CA ARG A 111 -0.21 -7.14 7.67
C ARG A 111 1.27 -6.78 7.61
N PRO A 112 2.06 -7.09 8.64
CA PRO A 112 3.51 -7.12 8.51
C PRO A 112 3.93 -8.07 7.38
N SER A 113 4.93 -7.66 6.62
CA SER A 113 5.63 -8.51 5.64
C SER A 113 6.39 -9.63 6.36
N ASP A 114 6.62 -10.74 5.66
CA ASP A 114 7.47 -11.83 6.14
C ASP A 114 8.91 -11.36 6.44
N GLY A 115 9.36 -10.27 5.80
CA GLY A 115 10.65 -9.63 6.06
C GLY A 115 10.73 -8.86 7.39
N GLY A 116 9.66 -8.86 8.19
CA GLY A 116 9.59 -8.25 9.51
C GLY A 116 8.70 -6.99 9.59
N TRP A 117 8.46 -6.57 10.83
CA TRP A 117 7.59 -5.46 11.27
C TRP A 117 7.90 -4.07 10.68
N GLN A 118 9.03 -3.91 10.01
CA GLN A 118 9.41 -2.65 9.33
C GLN A 118 8.73 -2.47 7.98
N ASN A 119 8.16 -3.54 7.41
CA ASN A 119 7.44 -3.50 6.14
C ASN A 119 6.01 -3.95 6.39
N TYR A 120 5.05 -3.11 6.06
CA TYR A 120 3.64 -3.48 6.03
C TYR A 120 3.18 -3.61 4.58
N GLU A 121 2.32 -4.59 4.35
CA GLU A 121 1.81 -4.96 3.04
C GLU A 121 0.29 -5.08 3.13
N LEU A 122 -0.40 -4.68 2.06
CA LEU A 122 -1.78 -5.04 1.86
C LEU A 122 -1.81 -6.44 1.27
N TRP A 123 -2.45 -7.36 1.97
CA TRP A 123 -2.65 -8.73 1.54
C TRP A 123 -4.03 -8.88 0.94
N ARG A 124 -4.11 -9.70 -0.11
CA ARG A 124 -5.34 -10.06 -0.79
C ARG A 124 -5.62 -11.54 -0.58
N LEU A 125 -6.81 -11.84 -0.09
CA LEU A 125 -7.40 -13.18 -0.07
C LEU A 125 -8.15 -13.38 -1.38
N TYR A 126 -8.00 -14.53 -2.01
CA TYR A 126 -8.76 -14.93 -3.19
C TYR A 126 -9.14 -16.40 -3.12
N ARG A 127 -10.42 -16.69 -2.90
CA ARG A 127 -10.94 -18.05 -2.75
C ARG A 127 -12.08 -18.31 -3.73
N THR A 128 -12.02 -19.45 -4.43
CA THR A 128 -13.04 -19.85 -5.44
C THR A 128 -13.74 -21.16 -5.13
N ARG A 129 -13.30 -21.89 -4.10
CA ARG A 129 -13.88 -23.16 -3.63
C ARG A 129 -13.97 -23.14 -2.12
N ASN A 130 -14.95 -23.85 -1.56
CA ASN A 130 -15.20 -23.89 -0.11
C ASN A 130 -15.28 -22.48 0.46
N MET A 131 -16.10 -21.63 -0.18
CA MET A 131 -16.32 -20.28 0.31
C MET A 131 -16.84 -20.35 1.75
N TRP A 132 -16.56 -19.33 2.56
CA TRP A 132 -16.72 -19.44 4.00
C TRP A 132 -18.11 -19.95 4.42
N ASN A 133 -18.14 -20.94 5.31
CA ASN A 133 -19.37 -21.47 5.87
C ASN A 133 -19.71 -20.72 7.18
N TYR A 134 -20.74 -19.87 7.13
CA TYR A 134 -21.17 -19.04 8.27
C TYR A 134 -21.88 -19.83 9.38
N THR A 135 -22.21 -21.10 9.15
CA THR A 135 -22.81 -21.93 10.19
C THR A 135 -21.81 -22.34 11.26
N GLU A 136 -20.51 -22.09 11.06
CA GLU A 136 -19.49 -22.32 12.06
C GLU A 136 -19.39 -21.09 12.98
N PRO A 137 -19.89 -21.17 14.24
CA PRO A 137 -19.84 -20.07 15.19
C PRO A 137 -18.41 -19.88 15.63
N GLY A 138 -17.78 -18.85 15.07
CA GLY A 138 -16.37 -18.63 15.25
C GLY A 138 -15.83 -18.13 13.95
N TRP A 139 -15.70 -16.82 13.87
CA TRP A 139 -14.58 -16.24 13.16
C TRP A 139 -13.36 -17.17 13.27
N PRO A 140 -12.85 -17.78 12.19
CA PRO A 140 -11.41 -17.85 12.15
C PRO A 140 -10.99 -16.39 12.03
N ALA A 141 -10.22 -15.95 13.02
CA ALA A 141 -9.53 -14.68 12.99
C ALA A 141 -8.80 -14.56 11.65
N LEU A 142 -9.42 -13.93 10.65
CA LEU A 142 -8.79 -13.52 9.40
C LEU A 142 -7.77 -14.56 8.94
N ASP A 143 -8.19 -15.77 8.60
CA ASP A 143 -7.20 -16.76 8.15
C ASP A 143 -6.84 -16.46 6.70
N PHE A 144 -6.17 -15.32 6.47
CA PHE A 144 -5.33 -15.11 5.31
C PHE A 144 -4.07 -15.95 5.57
N SER A 145 -4.25 -17.26 5.50
CA SER A 145 -3.18 -18.23 5.46
C SER A 145 -2.98 -18.67 4.02
N SER A 146 -1.74 -19.01 3.69
CA SER A 146 -1.41 -19.65 2.43
C SER A 146 -2.22 -20.96 2.31
N PRO A 147 -2.76 -21.32 1.14
CA PRO A 147 -2.43 -20.78 -0.19
C PRO A 147 -3.37 -19.68 -0.72
N ASP A 148 -4.44 -19.34 -0.01
CA ASP A 148 -5.51 -18.50 -0.55
C ASP A 148 -5.20 -17.00 -0.45
N CYS A 149 -4.08 -16.61 0.16
CA CYS A 149 -3.67 -15.22 0.31
C CYS A 149 -2.29 -14.91 -0.26
N GLU A 150 -2.14 -13.71 -0.80
CA GLU A 150 -0.88 -13.21 -1.37
C GLU A 150 -0.66 -11.72 -1.03
N PRO A 151 0.61 -11.28 -0.95
CA PRO A 151 0.94 -9.86 -0.92
C PRO A 151 0.42 -9.18 -2.19
N PHE A 152 -0.37 -8.13 -2.01
CA PHE A 152 -1.03 -7.43 -3.10
C PHE A 152 -0.44 -6.05 -3.36
N ALA A 153 -0.09 -5.33 -2.30
CA ALA A 153 0.57 -4.03 -2.40
C ALA A 153 1.59 -3.85 -1.27
N PHE A 154 2.77 -3.38 -1.62
CA PHE A 154 3.85 -3.12 -0.66
C PHE A 154 3.78 -1.72 -0.08
N SER A 155 4.46 -1.52 1.05
CA SER A 155 4.63 -0.20 1.67
C SER A 155 3.31 0.41 2.16
N ILE A 156 2.30 -0.41 2.46
CA ILE A 156 0.98 0.03 2.91
C ILE A 156 0.88 -0.13 4.42
N VAL A 157 0.78 1.00 5.14
CA VAL A 157 0.81 1.03 6.61
C VAL A 157 -0.60 1.05 7.20
N SER A 158 -1.56 1.63 6.47
CA SER A 158 -2.94 1.77 6.90
C SER A 158 -3.88 1.51 5.73
N PHE A 159 -4.96 0.79 6.04
CA PHE A 159 -6.07 0.53 5.13
C PHE A 159 -7.35 0.73 5.91
N ARG A 160 -8.12 1.74 5.56
CA ARG A 160 -9.36 2.10 6.26
C ARG A 160 -10.50 2.12 5.27
N VAL A 161 -11.63 1.57 5.70
CA VAL A 161 -12.85 1.54 4.89
C VAL A 161 -13.99 2.19 5.67
N TRP A 162 -14.67 3.12 5.01
CA TRP A 162 -15.90 3.74 5.48
C TRP A 162 -17.02 3.36 4.53
N PHE A 163 -18.24 3.34 5.05
CA PHE A 163 -19.43 3.24 4.22
C PHE A 163 -20.27 4.51 4.33
N TRP A 164 -20.96 4.87 3.26
CA TRP A 164 -21.91 5.97 3.27
C TRP A 164 -23.23 5.50 3.90
N SER A 165 -23.73 6.24 4.88
CA SER A 165 -25.05 6.01 5.47
C SER A 165 -26.05 7.02 4.93
N PRO A 166 -27.03 6.60 4.10
CA PRO A 166 -28.07 7.50 3.60
C PRO A 166 -28.90 8.13 4.71
N GLN A 167 -29.18 7.38 5.78
CA GLN A 167 -29.98 7.84 6.93
C GLN A 167 -29.31 8.97 7.72
N ARG A 168 -27.97 8.99 7.77
CA ARG A 168 -27.20 9.99 8.53
C ARG A 168 -26.48 11.00 7.63
N GLU A 169 -26.62 10.85 6.31
CA GLU A 169 -25.96 11.65 5.28
C GLU A 169 -24.47 11.89 5.56
N ARG A 170 -23.77 10.83 6.01
CA ARG A 170 -22.34 10.92 6.34
C ARG A 170 -21.62 9.60 6.15
N TRP A 171 -20.30 9.70 5.97
CA TRP A 171 -19.38 8.58 6.04
C TRP A 171 -19.29 8.05 7.47
N ILE A 172 -19.48 6.73 7.63
CA ILE A 172 -19.38 6.04 8.91
C ILE A 172 -18.14 5.14 8.87
N TYR A 173 -17.25 5.36 9.83
CA TYR A 173 -16.20 4.42 10.17
C TYR A 173 -16.79 3.48 11.24
N ASN A 174 -17.38 2.37 10.81
CA ASN A 174 -17.78 1.29 11.71
C ASN A 174 -17.79 -0.05 10.97
N ASP A 175 -18.13 -1.12 11.67
CA ASP A 175 -18.39 -2.41 11.08
C ASP A 175 -19.65 -2.38 10.20
N TRP A 176 -19.62 -3.15 9.12
CA TRP A 176 -20.76 -3.45 8.26
C TRP A 176 -20.77 -4.93 7.94
N GLU A 177 -21.89 -5.59 8.19
CA GLU A 177 -22.11 -6.98 7.80
C GLU A 177 -23.39 -7.05 6.98
N SER A 178 -23.29 -7.55 5.75
CA SER A 178 -24.45 -7.64 4.86
C SER A 178 -25.44 -8.72 5.26
N ILE A 179 -25.04 -9.68 6.11
CA ILE A 179 -25.91 -10.77 6.59
C ILE A 179 -27.04 -10.18 7.44
N ASP A 180 -26.71 -9.37 8.45
CA ASP A 180 -27.69 -8.72 9.33
C ASP A 180 -28.63 -7.78 8.58
N ARG A 181 -28.13 -7.17 7.50
CA ARG A 181 -28.81 -6.08 6.78
C ARG A 181 -29.47 -6.56 5.49
N ASN A 182 -29.16 -7.77 5.03
CA ASN A 182 -29.46 -8.28 3.70
C ASN A 182 -29.14 -7.26 2.58
N ALA A 183 -28.07 -6.46 2.74
CA ALA A 183 -27.75 -5.35 1.85
C ALA A 183 -26.27 -4.96 1.88
N MET A 184 -25.78 -4.49 0.73
CA MET A 184 -24.47 -3.85 0.58
C MET A 184 -24.61 -2.35 0.90
N PRO A 185 -23.55 -1.69 1.37
CA PRO A 185 -23.56 -0.24 1.40
C PRO A 185 -23.66 0.32 -0.03
N GLN A 186 -24.25 1.51 -0.19
CA GLN A 186 -24.36 2.13 -1.51
C GLN A 186 -23.02 2.62 -2.05
N LYS A 187 -22.21 3.15 -1.14
CA LYS A 187 -20.89 3.69 -1.42
C LYS A 187 -19.95 3.32 -0.31
N ILE A 188 -18.70 3.08 -0.68
CA ILE A 188 -17.61 2.97 0.28
C ILE A 188 -16.53 3.99 -0.07
N LYS A 189 -15.83 4.44 0.97
CA LYS A 189 -14.60 5.19 0.83
C LYS A 189 -13.47 4.31 1.32
N ILE A 190 -12.39 4.24 0.57
CA ILE A 190 -11.17 3.54 0.96
C ILE A 190 -10.08 4.58 1.12
N GLU A 191 -9.37 4.52 2.24
CA GLU A 191 -8.16 5.30 2.48
C GLU A 191 -7.00 4.34 2.65
N ILE A 192 -5.97 4.54 1.85
CA ILE A 192 -4.71 3.83 1.92
C ILE A 192 -3.65 4.84 2.35
N ARG A 193 -2.89 4.51 3.39
CA ARG A 193 -1.67 5.27 3.72
C ARG A 193 -0.46 4.42 3.43
N ALA A 194 0.48 5.03 2.73
CA ALA A 194 1.70 4.37 2.34
C ALA A 194 2.92 5.18 2.75
N MET A 195 4.05 4.48 2.82
CA MET A 195 5.34 5.06 3.15
C MET A 195 6.43 4.49 2.24
N THR A 196 7.41 5.31 1.89
CA THR A 196 8.58 4.83 1.15
C THR A 196 9.40 3.87 2.03
N ARG A 197 10.16 2.98 1.40
CA ARG A 197 11.02 2.03 2.13
C ARG A 197 12.12 2.74 2.94
N SER A 198 12.67 3.82 2.39
CA SER A 198 13.64 4.67 3.09
C SER A 198 13.07 5.25 4.39
N ASP A 199 11.83 5.74 4.37
CA ASP A 199 11.14 6.25 5.57
C ASP A 199 10.79 5.11 6.55
N GLY A 200 10.50 3.90 6.04
CA GLY A 200 10.23 2.69 6.84
C GLY A 200 11.40 2.28 7.74
N LYS A 201 12.61 2.30 7.19
CA LYS A 201 13.84 1.96 7.93
C LYS A 201 14.17 2.97 9.03
N ALA A 202 13.72 4.23 8.90
CA ALA A 202 13.97 5.26 9.90
C ALA A 202 13.07 5.09 11.15
N ALA A 203 11.89 4.48 10.99
CA ALA A 203 10.97 4.25 12.09
C ALA A 203 11.37 3.03 12.92
N ARG A 204 11.77 3.27 14.18
CA ARG A 204 12.21 2.21 15.10
C ARG A 204 11.06 1.47 15.80
N ASN A 205 9.81 1.96 15.72
CA ASN A 205 8.63 1.30 16.30
C ASN A 205 7.30 1.76 15.64
N ILE A 206 6.26 0.94 15.75
CA ILE A 206 4.92 1.18 15.17
C ILE A 206 4.27 2.45 15.76
N LYS A 207 4.52 2.72 17.05
CA LYS A 207 4.04 3.96 17.69
C LYS A 207 4.70 5.21 17.10
N ASP A 208 5.95 5.10 16.68
CA ASP A 208 6.70 6.21 16.07
C ASP A 208 6.28 6.46 14.62
N LEU A 209 5.77 5.44 13.91
CA LEU A 209 5.22 5.57 12.54
C LEU A 209 4.10 6.60 12.47
N SER A 210 3.28 6.73 13.53
CA SER A 210 2.19 7.73 13.58
C SER A 210 2.69 9.19 13.59
N GLY A 211 3.95 9.41 14.03
CA GLY A 211 4.62 10.71 14.03
C GLY A 211 5.51 10.95 12.81
N VAL A 212 5.70 9.94 11.94
CA VAL A 212 6.47 10.10 10.70
C VAL A 212 5.67 11.02 9.76
N THR A 213 6.23 12.20 9.54
CA THR A 213 5.58 13.35 8.87
C THR A 213 5.36 13.15 7.35
N LYS A 214 5.64 11.96 6.82
CA LYS A 214 5.69 11.67 5.37
C LYS A 214 4.86 10.44 4.97
N MET A 215 3.74 10.18 5.65
CA MET A 215 2.77 9.24 5.11
C MET A 215 1.99 9.91 3.98
N GLU A 216 2.04 9.32 2.79
CA GLU A 216 1.20 9.73 1.68
C GLU A 216 -0.17 9.08 1.83
N LYS A 217 -1.21 9.91 1.77
CA LYS A 217 -2.61 9.49 1.93
C LYS A 217 -3.31 9.45 0.58
N PHE A 218 -3.92 8.32 0.26
CA PHE A 218 -4.68 8.11 -0.96
C PHE A 218 -6.12 7.76 -0.58
N GLU A 219 -7.08 8.50 -1.11
CA GLU A 219 -8.50 8.24 -0.91
C GLU A 219 -9.19 7.96 -2.24
N THR A 220 -10.10 7.00 -2.23
CA THR A 220 -10.98 6.70 -3.36
C THR A 220 -12.39 6.41 -2.85
N GLU A 221 -13.38 6.84 -3.62
CA GLU A 221 -14.78 6.56 -3.38
C GLU A 221 -15.29 5.61 -4.46
N ILE A 222 -15.97 4.54 -4.03
CA ILE A 222 -16.45 3.49 -4.92
C ILE A 222 -17.95 3.34 -4.70
N ASN A 223 -18.72 3.48 -5.78
CA ASN A 223 -20.14 3.15 -5.77
C ASN A 223 -20.28 1.65 -5.95
N LEU A 224 -20.95 0.98 -5.01
CA LEU A 224 -21.15 -0.46 -5.09
C LEU A 224 -22.41 -0.78 -5.92
N PRO A 225 -22.40 -1.87 -6.69
CA PRO A 225 -23.58 -2.32 -7.41
C PRO A 225 -24.71 -2.57 -6.44
N GLN A 226 -25.89 -2.05 -6.76
CA GLN A 226 -27.10 -2.28 -5.98
C GLN A 226 -27.90 -3.40 -6.65
N SER A 227 -28.24 -4.45 -5.90
CA SER A 227 -29.22 -5.43 -6.36
C SER A 227 -30.56 -4.69 -6.54
N ARG A 228 -31.02 -4.59 -7.79
CA ARG A 228 -32.36 -4.09 -8.10
C ARG A 228 -33.42 -5.11 -7.75
#